data_AF-A0A143B999-F1
#
_entry.id   AF-A0A143B999-F1
#
_cell.length_a   1.000
_cell.length_b   1.000
_cell.length_c   1.000
_cell.angle_alpha   90.00
_cell.angle_beta   90.00
_cell.angle_gamma   90.00
#
_symmetry.space_group_name_H-M   'P 1'
#
loop_
_entity.id
_entity.type
_entity.pdbx_description
1 polymer ?
#
loop_
_entity_poly.entity_id
_entity_poly.type
_entity_poly.pdbx_seq_one_letter_code
_entity_poly.pdbx_strand_id
1 'polypeptide(L)'
;MPKFALFALLLIVAPWAAFAAPGASMLQGVHGDKTLLPKSCRACHRGMSMSISGEEQACLVCHGDSQGRQEMSRRGYLKSEGAGALRDIGAELRKPYNHPVLATSGVHQANEALPEELVNAARHAECVDCHEPHQLDRDTPFRGLSGKRVGNFTVELTEEYELCYKCHAESANLPSDSSNKHAEFSVTNTSFHPIEGEGRNAYVISLKTPYATRQEKPGDISVISCRDCHGNDDSAGPKGPHGSNYRGLLVNNYEMEDERPESEFAYALCYKCHSRTSILGNESFPYHALHIKGNVATGKLGTTCFSCHDAHGSNRYQFLISFNKDFVQPNADNKLEFNAQGVASRHGSCLLNCHGVEHNPKSY
;
A
#
# COMPACT_ATOMS: atom_id res chain seq x y z
N MET A 1 -30.70 15.85 -72.16
CA MET A 1 -30.55 14.38 -72.05
C MET A 1 -29.64 14.07 -70.86
N PRO A 2 -29.96 13.10 -69.99
CA PRO A 2 -29.69 13.20 -68.56
C PRO A 2 -28.42 12.48 -68.07
N LYS A 3 -27.81 13.10 -67.05
CA LYS A 3 -27.24 12.60 -65.79
C LYS A 3 -26.86 11.10 -65.67
N PHE A 4 -25.62 10.84 -65.27
CA PHE A 4 -25.30 9.83 -64.25
C PHE A 4 -24.17 10.36 -63.35
N ALA A 5 -24.53 10.81 -62.16
CA ALA A 5 -23.61 11.01 -61.04
C ALA A 5 -23.93 9.93 -60.00
N LEU A 6 -22.94 9.10 -59.73
CA LEU A 6 -22.99 7.98 -58.81
C LEU A 6 -23.14 8.52 -57.37
N PHE A 7 -24.28 8.27 -56.72
CA PHE A 7 -24.45 8.56 -55.30
C PHE A 7 -23.81 7.44 -54.48
N ALA A 8 -22.68 7.72 -53.84
CA ALA A 8 -22.13 6.91 -52.77
C ALA A 8 -22.96 7.14 -51.50
N LEU A 9 -23.67 6.11 -51.04
CA LEU A 9 -24.44 6.12 -49.81
C LEU A 9 -23.46 6.03 -48.62
N LEU A 10 -23.11 7.17 -48.03
CA LEU A 10 -22.41 7.23 -46.75
C LEU A 10 -23.42 6.85 -45.65
N LEU A 11 -23.31 5.61 -45.17
CA LEU A 11 -23.97 5.17 -43.94
C LEU A 11 -23.34 5.92 -42.76
N ILE A 12 -24.00 6.99 -42.33
CA ILE A 12 -23.72 7.66 -41.05
C ILE A 12 -24.19 6.71 -39.96
N VAL A 13 -23.26 5.93 -39.40
CA VAL A 13 -23.47 5.24 -38.14
C VAL A 13 -23.43 6.32 -37.06
N ALA A 14 -24.60 6.79 -36.65
CA ALA A 14 -24.72 7.67 -35.49
C ALA A 14 -24.16 6.92 -34.27
N PRO A 15 -23.30 7.55 -33.45
CA PRO A 15 -22.87 6.92 -32.22
C PRO A 15 -24.12 6.80 -31.34
N TRP A 16 -24.44 5.56 -30.94
CA TRP A 16 -25.34 5.34 -29.81
C TRP A 16 -24.74 6.09 -28.62
N ALA A 17 -25.29 7.26 -28.33
CA ALA A 17 -25.18 7.86 -27.03
C ALA A 17 -25.64 6.79 -26.04
N ALA A 18 -24.70 6.29 -25.22
CA ALA A 18 -25.01 5.47 -24.08
C ALA A 18 -25.88 6.32 -23.16
N PHE A 19 -27.19 6.20 -23.29
CA PHE A 19 -28.13 6.70 -22.30
C PHE A 19 -27.82 5.95 -21.00
N ALA A 20 -27.26 6.66 -20.03
CA ALA A 20 -27.18 6.17 -18.65
C ALA A 20 -28.59 5.71 -18.24
N ALA A 21 -28.70 4.45 -17.82
CA ALA A 21 -29.98 3.88 -17.43
C ALA A 21 -30.57 4.68 -16.25
N PRO A 22 -31.79 5.23 -16.38
CA PRO A 22 -32.46 5.89 -15.27
C PRO A 22 -32.94 4.83 -14.27
N GLY A 23 -32.46 4.89 -13.03
CA GLY A 23 -33.03 4.10 -11.91
C GLY A 23 -32.08 3.16 -11.16
N ALA A 24 -30.77 3.32 -11.24
CA ALA A 24 -29.89 2.63 -10.30
C ALA A 24 -30.15 3.16 -8.87
N SER A 25 -30.55 2.28 -7.96
CA SER A 25 -30.71 2.58 -6.52
C SER A 25 -29.47 3.31 -6.00
N MET A 26 -29.59 4.31 -5.11
CA MET A 26 -28.42 4.93 -4.46
C MET A 26 -27.54 3.88 -3.77
N LEU A 27 -28.15 2.80 -3.29
CA LEU A 27 -27.51 1.71 -2.57
C LEU A 27 -27.43 0.47 -3.49
N GLN A 28 -26.21 0.12 -3.90
CA GLN A 28 -25.90 -0.93 -4.89
C GLN A 28 -24.86 -1.94 -4.37
N GLY A 29 -24.18 -1.64 -3.26
CA GLY A 29 -23.14 -2.49 -2.68
C GLY A 29 -23.63 -3.52 -1.65
N VAL A 30 -22.69 -4.11 -0.92
CA VAL A 30 -22.96 -5.14 0.12
C VAL A 30 -23.86 -4.64 1.25
N HIS A 31 -23.88 -3.33 1.53
CA HIS A 31 -24.79 -2.75 2.51
C HIS A 31 -26.24 -2.62 1.99
N GLY A 32 -26.43 -2.77 0.68
CA GLY A 32 -27.75 -2.87 0.03
C GLY A 32 -28.34 -4.28 0.04
N ASP A 33 -27.51 -5.29 0.25
CA ASP A 33 -27.93 -6.68 0.22
C ASP A 33 -28.83 -7.00 1.43
N LYS A 34 -30.12 -7.23 1.17
CA LYS A 34 -31.11 -7.58 2.21
C LYS A 34 -30.87 -8.96 2.83
N THR A 35 -30.07 -9.81 2.21
CA THR A 35 -29.64 -11.08 2.79
C THR A 35 -28.61 -10.88 3.91
N LEU A 36 -27.87 -9.76 3.89
CA LEU A 36 -26.91 -9.38 4.94
C LEU A 36 -27.52 -8.36 5.91
N LEU A 37 -28.13 -7.29 5.36
CA LEU A 37 -28.76 -6.20 6.10
C LEU A 37 -30.25 -6.10 5.75
N PRO A 38 -31.15 -6.84 6.44
CA PRO A 38 -32.58 -6.88 6.11
C PRO A 38 -33.27 -5.52 6.13
N LYS A 39 -32.73 -4.60 6.94
CA LYS A 39 -33.25 -3.24 7.10
C LYS A 39 -32.55 -2.22 6.19
N SER A 40 -31.53 -2.63 5.42
CA SER A 40 -30.86 -1.84 4.38
C SER A 40 -30.56 -0.43 4.86
N CYS A 41 -31.04 0.63 4.18
CA CYS A 41 -30.80 2.03 4.56
C CYS A 41 -31.12 2.35 6.03
N ARG A 42 -32.13 1.70 6.62
CA ARG A 42 -32.50 1.93 8.03
C ARG A 42 -31.47 1.38 9.01
N ALA A 43 -30.58 0.48 8.58
CA ALA A 43 -29.50 -0.02 9.43
C ALA A 43 -28.52 1.08 9.82
N CYS A 44 -28.25 2.02 8.91
CA CYS A 44 -27.32 3.13 9.16
C CYS A 44 -28.04 4.46 9.40
N HIS A 45 -29.22 4.70 8.82
CA HIS A 45 -29.87 6.02 8.90
C HIS A 45 -30.98 6.14 9.95
N ARG A 46 -31.38 5.07 10.65
CA ARG A 46 -32.45 5.14 11.68
C ARG A 46 -31.87 4.95 13.09
N GLY A 47 -31.62 6.05 13.78
CA GLY A 47 -31.15 6.09 15.17
C GLY A 47 -29.62 6.14 15.31
N MET A 48 -28.89 5.98 14.22
CA MET A 48 -27.47 6.30 14.07
C MET A 48 -27.42 7.60 13.24
N SER A 49 -27.28 8.74 13.89
CA SER A 49 -27.15 10.01 13.18
C SER A 49 -25.69 10.20 12.82
N MET A 50 -25.19 9.55 11.76
CA MET A 50 -23.77 9.64 11.35
C MET A 50 -23.31 11.09 11.18
N SER A 51 -24.18 11.95 10.67
CA SER A 51 -23.95 13.40 10.53
C SER A 51 -23.88 14.18 11.84
N ILE A 52 -24.18 13.55 12.99
CA ILE A 52 -24.22 14.18 14.32
C ILE A 52 -23.22 13.50 15.27
N SER A 53 -23.13 12.17 15.25
CA SER A 53 -22.33 11.38 16.19
C SER A 53 -20.98 10.89 15.63
N GLY A 54 -20.65 11.25 14.39
CA GLY A 54 -19.58 10.60 13.64
C GLY A 54 -20.02 9.25 13.09
N GLU A 55 -19.34 8.80 12.04
CA GLU A 55 -19.63 7.56 11.33
C GLU A 55 -19.03 6.34 12.03
N GLU A 56 -17.95 6.51 12.77
CA GLU A 56 -17.22 5.43 13.46
C GLU A 56 -18.15 4.68 14.40
N GLN A 57 -18.95 5.43 15.16
CA GLN A 57 -19.90 4.87 16.10
C GLN A 57 -20.99 4.05 15.40
N ALA A 58 -21.36 4.38 14.18
CA ALA A 58 -22.34 3.62 13.39
C ALA A 58 -21.71 2.38 12.77
N CYS A 59 -20.53 2.52 12.15
CA CYS A 59 -19.79 1.44 11.51
C CYS A 59 -19.37 0.36 12.52
N LEU A 60 -18.78 0.75 13.65
CA LEU A 60 -18.20 -0.17 14.62
C LEU A 60 -19.23 -0.98 15.41
N VAL A 61 -20.52 -0.62 15.38
CA VAL A 61 -21.56 -1.49 15.96
C VAL A 61 -21.65 -2.82 15.20
N CYS A 62 -21.36 -2.83 13.90
CA CYS A 62 -21.32 -4.04 13.08
C CYS A 62 -19.88 -4.53 12.83
N HIS A 63 -18.94 -3.61 12.64
CA HIS A 63 -17.54 -3.90 12.26
C HIS A 63 -16.57 -4.02 13.44
N GLY A 64 -17.02 -3.69 14.66
CA GLY A 64 -16.24 -3.79 15.90
C GLY A 64 -16.40 -5.14 16.59
N ASP A 65 -16.77 -5.15 17.87
CA ASP A 65 -16.81 -6.37 18.65
C ASP A 65 -18.01 -7.30 18.31
N SER A 66 -17.98 -8.51 18.87
CA SER A 66 -19.03 -9.51 18.66
C SER A 66 -20.33 -9.19 19.39
N GLN A 67 -20.29 -8.40 20.47
CA GLN A 67 -21.46 -8.01 21.24
C GLN A 67 -22.34 -7.03 20.46
N GLY A 68 -21.73 -6.03 19.82
CA GLY A 68 -22.39 -5.10 18.90
C GLY A 68 -23.08 -5.84 17.75
N ARG A 69 -22.38 -6.79 17.12
CA ARG A 69 -22.97 -7.64 16.08
C ARG A 69 -24.16 -8.45 16.56
N GLN A 70 -24.05 -9.09 17.73
CA GLN A 70 -25.16 -9.87 18.31
C GLN A 70 -26.37 -8.98 18.57
N GLU A 71 -26.16 -7.75 19.04
CA GLU A 71 -27.26 -6.80 19.26
C GLU A 71 -27.92 -6.38 17.94
N MET A 72 -27.15 -6.11 16.90
CA MET A 72 -27.67 -5.79 15.58
C MET A 72 -28.44 -6.96 14.97
N SER A 73 -27.99 -8.19 15.21
CA SER A 73 -28.73 -9.40 14.83
C SER A 73 -30.02 -9.58 15.62
N ARG A 74 -29.99 -9.41 16.94
CA ARG A 74 -31.19 -9.48 17.80
C ARG A 74 -32.25 -8.46 17.39
N ARG A 75 -31.82 -7.25 16.99
CA ARG A 75 -32.70 -6.19 16.50
C ARG A 75 -33.10 -6.35 15.03
N GLY A 76 -32.63 -7.38 14.33
CA GLY A 76 -32.95 -7.68 12.94
C GLY A 76 -32.36 -6.68 11.92
N TYR A 77 -31.26 -6.01 12.26
CA TYR A 77 -30.50 -5.15 11.35
C TYR A 77 -29.41 -5.91 10.60
N LEU A 78 -28.85 -6.96 11.20
CA LEU A 78 -27.78 -7.80 10.64
C LEU A 78 -28.20 -9.28 10.67
N LYS A 79 -28.07 -10.03 9.58
CA LYS A 79 -28.34 -11.48 9.59
C LYS A 79 -27.20 -12.24 10.27
N SER A 80 -27.55 -13.09 11.25
CA SER A 80 -26.61 -13.87 12.07
C SER A 80 -25.77 -14.86 11.23
N GLU A 81 -26.33 -15.41 10.16
CA GLU A 81 -25.65 -16.39 9.29
C GLU A 81 -24.66 -15.74 8.30
N GLY A 82 -24.80 -14.43 8.02
CA GLY A 82 -23.87 -13.67 7.17
C GLY A 82 -22.79 -12.90 7.95
N ALA A 83 -22.99 -12.71 9.26
CA ALA A 83 -22.10 -11.97 10.15
C ALA A 83 -20.86 -12.77 10.62
N GLY A 84 -20.85 -14.09 10.44
CA GLY A 84 -19.82 -15.00 10.98
C GLY A 84 -18.40 -14.80 10.42
N ALA A 85 -18.23 -13.95 9.40
CA ALA A 85 -16.93 -13.63 8.81
C ALA A 85 -16.36 -12.27 9.25
N LEU A 86 -17.14 -11.43 9.94
CA LEU A 86 -16.67 -10.10 10.37
C LEU A 86 -15.78 -10.24 11.61
N ARG A 87 -14.55 -9.72 11.48
CA ARG A 87 -13.58 -9.61 12.57
C ARG A 87 -13.65 -8.21 13.19
N ASP A 88 -13.14 -8.07 14.41
CA ASP A 88 -13.21 -6.83 15.17
C ASP A 88 -12.18 -5.80 14.68
N ILE A 89 -12.61 -4.90 13.80
CA ILE A 89 -11.80 -3.79 13.31
C ILE A 89 -11.55 -2.75 14.42
N GLY A 90 -12.48 -2.61 15.37
CA GLY A 90 -12.32 -1.71 16.50
C GLY A 90 -11.11 -2.07 17.36
N ALA A 91 -10.80 -3.35 17.51
CA ALA A 91 -9.58 -3.81 18.19
C ALA A 91 -8.31 -3.37 17.46
N GLU A 92 -8.30 -3.45 16.12
CA GLU A 92 -7.16 -3.02 15.30
C GLU A 92 -6.93 -1.52 15.37
N LEU A 93 -8.00 -0.72 15.28
CA LEU A 93 -7.91 0.74 15.34
C LEU A 93 -7.37 1.28 16.68
N ARG A 94 -7.29 0.43 17.72
CA ARG A 94 -6.69 0.76 19.02
C ARG A 94 -5.21 0.38 19.15
N LYS A 95 -4.64 -0.32 18.16
CA LYS A 95 -3.21 -0.65 18.13
C LYS A 95 -2.36 0.62 18.02
N PRO A 96 -1.10 0.61 18.48
CA PRO A 96 -0.27 1.82 18.55
C PRO A 96 -0.01 2.49 17.19
N TYR A 97 0.04 1.71 16.11
CA TYR A 97 0.13 2.23 14.76
C TYR A 97 -1.18 1.92 14.05
N ASN A 98 -1.93 2.94 13.66
CA ASN A 98 -3.23 2.80 13.04
C ASN A 98 -3.49 3.98 12.09
N HIS A 99 -4.46 3.81 11.19
CA HIS A 99 -5.12 4.99 10.63
C HIS A 99 -6.02 5.58 11.72
N PRO A 100 -5.90 6.89 12.03
CA PRO A 100 -6.44 7.51 13.25
C PRO A 100 -7.95 7.76 13.23
N VAL A 101 -8.73 6.81 12.71
CA VAL A 101 -10.20 6.87 12.59
C VAL A 101 -10.87 7.11 13.95
N LEU A 102 -10.32 6.59 15.05
CA LEU A 102 -10.87 6.82 16.39
C LEU A 102 -10.44 8.14 17.05
N ALA A 103 -9.39 8.78 16.52
CA ALA A 103 -8.81 10.00 17.10
C ALA A 103 -9.24 11.26 16.33
N THR A 104 -9.57 11.12 15.06
CA THR A 104 -10.02 12.20 14.18
C THR A 104 -11.34 11.81 13.55
N SER A 105 -12.39 12.60 13.80
CA SER A 105 -13.76 12.34 13.33
C SER A 105 -14.46 13.64 12.95
N GLY A 106 -15.31 13.60 11.91
CA GLY A 106 -16.13 14.75 11.50
C GLY A 106 -15.34 15.86 10.80
N VAL A 107 -14.16 15.53 10.29
CA VAL A 107 -13.33 16.41 9.44
C VAL A 107 -13.68 16.20 7.98
N HIS A 108 -14.01 14.97 7.57
CA HIS A 108 -14.36 14.62 6.20
C HIS A 108 -15.47 15.52 5.63
N GLN A 109 -15.24 16.01 4.41
CA GLN A 109 -16.25 16.75 3.65
C GLN A 109 -16.49 16.08 2.31
N ALA A 110 -17.76 15.88 1.96
CA ALA A 110 -18.14 15.19 0.71
C ALA A 110 -17.59 15.83 -0.57
N ASN A 111 -17.20 17.12 -0.52
CA ASN A 111 -16.64 17.87 -1.64
C ASN A 111 -15.19 18.33 -1.39
N GLU A 112 -14.48 17.71 -0.47
CA GLU A 112 -13.06 17.99 -0.28
C GLU A 112 -12.23 17.62 -1.51
N ALA A 113 -11.12 18.33 -1.69
CA ALA A 113 -10.17 18.04 -2.74
C ALA A 113 -9.03 17.20 -2.16
N LEU A 114 -8.87 15.98 -2.69
CA LEU A 114 -7.75 15.10 -2.39
C LEU A 114 -6.92 14.83 -3.67
N PRO A 115 -5.58 14.72 -3.58
CA PRO A 115 -4.75 14.99 -2.39
C PRO A 115 -4.88 16.43 -1.88
N GLU A 116 -4.68 16.66 -0.58
CA GLU A 116 -4.88 17.99 0.00
C GLU A 116 -3.99 19.02 -0.70
N GLU A 117 -4.58 20.13 -1.15
CA GLU A 117 -3.85 21.22 -1.84
C GLU A 117 -3.35 22.29 -0.86
N LEU A 118 -3.84 22.27 0.39
CA LEU A 118 -3.50 23.23 1.44
C LEU A 118 -2.61 22.58 2.50
N VAL A 119 -1.46 23.19 2.78
CA VAL A 119 -0.47 22.72 3.76
C VAL A 119 -0.99 22.63 5.19
N ASN A 120 -2.09 23.33 5.51
CA ASN A 120 -2.72 23.37 6.82
C ASN A 120 -4.11 22.72 6.85
N ALA A 121 -4.47 21.97 5.81
CA ALA A 121 -5.70 21.16 5.83
C ALA A 121 -5.68 20.21 7.04
N ALA A 122 -6.82 19.99 7.68
CA ALA A 122 -6.89 19.04 8.77
C ALA A 122 -6.71 17.62 8.23
N ARG A 123 -5.51 17.05 8.41
CA ARG A 123 -5.21 15.69 7.95
C ARG A 123 -6.04 14.69 8.76
N HIS A 124 -6.76 13.82 8.07
CA HIS A 124 -7.66 12.85 8.68
C HIS A 124 -7.69 11.55 7.90
N ALA A 125 -8.27 10.53 8.51
CA ALA A 125 -8.65 9.28 7.88
C ALA A 125 -9.85 8.75 8.66
N GLU A 126 -11.03 8.82 8.05
CA GLU A 126 -12.32 8.34 8.53
C GLU A 126 -12.70 7.09 7.70
N CYS A 127 -13.78 6.39 8.07
CA CYS A 127 -14.21 5.18 7.37
C CYS A 127 -14.55 5.48 5.89
N VAL A 128 -15.25 6.60 5.62
CA VAL A 128 -15.74 6.95 4.28
C VAL A 128 -14.69 7.52 3.35
N ASP A 129 -13.52 7.91 3.87
CA ASP A 129 -12.37 8.28 3.03
C ASP A 129 -11.85 7.11 2.20
N CYS A 130 -12.05 5.89 2.72
CA CYS A 130 -11.57 4.62 2.16
C CYS A 130 -12.69 3.64 1.77
N HIS A 131 -13.92 3.84 2.25
CA HIS A 131 -15.07 2.98 1.96
C HIS A 131 -16.30 3.79 1.57
N GLU A 132 -16.82 3.61 0.36
CA GLU A 132 -18.14 4.17 -0.01
C GLU A 132 -19.26 3.17 0.38
N PRO A 133 -19.94 3.35 1.53
CA PRO A 133 -20.84 2.35 2.07
C PRO A 133 -22.03 2.05 1.15
N HIS A 134 -22.41 2.98 0.25
CA HIS A 134 -23.53 2.75 -0.66
C HIS A 134 -23.20 1.87 -1.85
N GLN A 135 -21.94 1.83 -2.29
CA GLN A 135 -21.58 1.27 -3.59
C GLN A 135 -20.55 0.15 -3.51
N LEU A 136 -19.72 0.09 -2.45
CA LEU A 136 -18.66 -0.89 -2.33
C LEU A 136 -19.20 -2.33 -2.36
N ASP A 137 -18.45 -3.21 -3.02
CA ASP A 137 -18.66 -4.65 -3.00
C ASP A 137 -17.35 -5.37 -2.63
N ARG A 138 -17.43 -6.67 -2.32
CA ARG A 138 -16.28 -7.51 -1.96
C ARG A 138 -15.20 -7.51 -3.04
N ASP A 139 -15.61 -7.54 -4.30
CA ASP A 139 -14.71 -7.59 -5.46
C ASP A 139 -14.33 -6.20 -5.99
N THR A 140 -15.03 -5.15 -5.57
CA THR A 140 -14.76 -3.76 -5.98
C THR A 140 -14.79 -2.84 -4.75
N PRO A 141 -13.78 -2.95 -3.85
CA PRO A 141 -13.81 -2.30 -2.53
C PRO A 141 -13.73 -0.77 -2.60
N PHE A 142 -13.25 -0.21 -3.71
CA PHE A 142 -13.06 1.24 -3.89
C PHE A 142 -14.18 1.89 -4.72
N ARG A 143 -15.18 1.12 -5.17
CA ARG A 143 -16.26 1.62 -6.00
C ARG A 143 -17.00 2.75 -5.29
N GLY A 144 -17.19 3.87 -5.98
CA GLY A 144 -17.95 5.01 -5.52
C GLY A 144 -17.17 6.03 -4.70
N LEU A 145 -15.91 5.74 -4.33
CA LEU A 145 -15.01 6.74 -3.78
C LEU A 145 -14.68 7.81 -4.83
N SER A 146 -14.39 9.02 -4.36
CA SER A 146 -13.83 10.07 -5.21
C SER A 146 -12.60 9.56 -5.94
N GLY A 147 -12.67 9.61 -7.26
CA GLY A 147 -11.67 9.07 -8.17
C GLY A 147 -10.35 9.84 -8.17
N LYS A 148 -9.39 9.36 -8.97
CA LYS A 148 -8.11 10.03 -9.22
C LYS A 148 -8.22 11.01 -10.38
N ARG A 149 -7.41 12.07 -10.35
CA ARG A 149 -7.29 13.02 -11.47
C ARG A 149 -6.38 12.47 -12.56
N VAL A 150 -6.85 12.45 -13.80
CA VAL A 150 -6.07 12.14 -15.01
C VAL A 150 -6.30 13.26 -16.03
N GLY A 151 -5.35 14.19 -16.11
CA GLY A 151 -5.54 15.45 -16.83
C GLY A 151 -6.71 16.24 -16.23
N ASN A 152 -7.71 16.59 -17.06
CA ASN A 152 -8.90 17.32 -16.63
C ASN A 152 -10.06 16.41 -16.20
N PHE A 153 -9.86 15.09 -16.19
CA PHE A 153 -10.91 14.12 -15.85
C PHE A 153 -10.66 13.51 -14.47
N THR A 154 -11.74 13.16 -13.79
CA THR A 154 -11.69 12.30 -12.62
C THR A 154 -12.16 10.91 -13.03
N VAL A 155 -11.37 9.88 -12.75
CA VAL A 155 -11.66 8.49 -13.08
C VAL A 155 -11.71 7.65 -11.81
N GLU A 156 -12.52 6.60 -11.80
CA GLU A 156 -12.67 5.70 -10.65
C GLU A 156 -11.32 5.09 -10.24
N LEU A 157 -11.22 4.75 -8.95
CA LEU A 157 -10.09 4.02 -8.40
C LEU A 157 -10.26 2.54 -8.72
N THR A 158 -9.27 1.94 -9.34
CA THR A 158 -9.25 0.50 -9.68
C THR A 158 -8.19 -0.25 -8.90
N GLU A 159 -7.13 0.43 -8.45
CA GLU A 159 -6.00 -0.18 -7.74
C GLU A 159 -5.86 0.38 -6.32
N GLU A 160 -5.35 -0.44 -5.39
CA GLU A 160 -5.23 -0.07 -3.96
C GLU A 160 -4.31 1.14 -3.74
N TYR A 161 -3.19 1.20 -4.45
CA TYR A 161 -2.22 2.29 -4.27
C TYR A 161 -2.82 3.66 -4.63
N GLU A 162 -3.81 3.70 -5.53
CA GLU A 162 -4.46 4.95 -5.96
C GLU A 162 -5.24 5.58 -4.81
N LEU A 163 -5.86 4.76 -3.96
CA LEU A 163 -6.49 5.22 -2.73
C LEU A 163 -5.44 5.72 -1.74
N CYS A 164 -4.35 4.97 -1.53
CA CYS A 164 -3.29 5.35 -0.59
C CYS A 164 -2.63 6.69 -0.99
N TYR A 165 -2.45 6.93 -2.29
CA TYR A 165 -1.81 8.14 -2.81
C TYR A 165 -2.63 9.41 -2.59
N LYS A 166 -3.93 9.31 -2.33
CA LYS A 166 -4.72 10.47 -1.92
C LYS A 166 -4.15 11.16 -0.68
N CYS A 167 -3.50 10.43 0.23
CA CYS A 167 -2.97 11.00 1.49
C CYS A 167 -1.47 10.77 1.70
N HIS A 168 -0.84 9.84 0.97
CA HIS A 168 0.57 9.43 1.16
C HIS A 168 1.49 9.82 -0.02
N ALA A 169 0.97 10.48 -1.05
CA ALA A 169 1.77 10.86 -2.24
C ALA A 169 1.91 12.37 -2.41
N GLU A 170 1.06 13.02 -3.21
CA GLU A 170 1.22 14.45 -3.57
C GLU A 170 0.58 15.44 -2.58
N SER A 171 0.05 14.96 -1.44
CA SER A 171 -0.62 15.83 -0.46
C SER A 171 0.31 16.97 -0.01
N ALA A 172 -0.18 18.21 -0.08
CA ALA A 172 0.54 19.40 0.38
C ALA A 172 0.74 19.40 1.91
N ASN A 173 -0.04 18.60 2.65
CA ASN A 173 0.09 18.42 4.09
C ASN A 173 0.73 17.06 4.45
N LEU A 174 1.69 16.59 3.66
CA LEU A 174 2.53 15.47 4.07
C LEU A 174 3.35 15.81 5.32
N PRO A 175 3.49 14.88 6.29
CA PRO A 175 4.44 15.02 7.39
C PRO A 175 5.87 15.28 6.89
N SER A 176 6.64 16.08 7.62
CA SER A 176 8.00 16.48 7.20
C SER A 176 9.00 15.32 7.10
N ASP A 177 8.75 14.23 7.83
CA ASP A 177 9.52 12.98 7.80
C ASP A 177 8.96 11.96 6.79
N SER A 178 7.94 12.34 6.02
CA SER A 178 7.38 11.55 4.93
C SER A 178 7.81 12.11 3.58
N SER A 179 7.90 11.19 2.62
CA SER A 179 8.16 11.46 1.21
C SER A 179 6.93 11.09 0.37
N ASN A 180 6.89 11.56 -0.87
CA ASN A 180 5.86 11.19 -1.83
C ASN A 180 6.03 9.72 -2.25
N LYS A 181 5.09 8.84 -1.83
CA LYS A 181 5.16 7.40 -2.11
C LYS A 181 4.98 7.04 -3.58
N HIS A 182 4.15 7.78 -4.33
CA HIS A 182 4.06 7.61 -5.78
C HIS A 182 5.40 7.87 -6.47
N ALA A 183 6.14 8.89 -6.03
CA ALA A 183 7.47 9.16 -6.57
C ALA A 183 8.48 8.03 -6.27
N GLU A 184 8.36 7.34 -5.13
CA GLU A 184 9.24 6.22 -4.75
C GLU A 184 8.92 4.93 -5.54
N PHE A 185 7.64 4.66 -5.79
CA PHE A 185 7.20 3.46 -6.52
C PHE A 185 7.14 3.61 -8.04
N SER A 186 7.42 4.80 -8.57
CA SER A 186 7.34 5.07 -10.00
C SER A 186 8.07 4.01 -10.83
N VAL A 187 7.37 3.44 -11.82
CA VAL A 187 7.93 2.44 -12.75
C VAL A 187 9.08 2.99 -13.62
N THR A 188 9.30 4.30 -13.56
CA THR A 188 10.42 4.99 -14.22
C THR A 188 11.70 5.01 -13.39
N ASN A 189 11.62 4.71 -12.09
CA ASN A 189 12.78 4.66 -11.19
C ASN A 189 13.76 3.55 -11.58
N THR A 190 15.02 3.73 -11.19
CA THR A 190 16.09 2.75 -11.45
C THR A 190 15.79 1.40 -10.77
N SER A 191 15.18 1.43 -9.57
CA SER A 191 14.62 0.26 -8.92
C SER A 191 13.43 0.62 -8.03
N PHE A 192 12.50 -0.32 -7.86
CA PHE A 192 11.28 -0.17 -7.05
C PHE A 192 10.71 -1.55 -6.71
N HIS A 193 10.00 -1.65 -5.59
CA HIS A 193 9.11 -2.77 -5.35
C HIS A 193 7.86 -2.65 -6.24
N PRO A 194 7.37 -3.76 -6.80
CA PRO A 194 6.39 -3.72 -7.88
C PRO A 194 4.96 -3.48 -7.34
N ILE A 195 4.62 -2.22 -7.07
CA ILE A 195 3.27 -1.80 -6.66
C ILE A 195 2.45 -1.30 -7.86
N GLU A 196 3.03 -0.43 -8.69
CA GLU A 196 2.38 0.16 -9.87
C GLU A 196 2.56 -0.67 -11.15
N GLY A 197 3.40 -1.71 -11.09
CA GLY A 197 3.71 -2.57 -12.22
C GLY A 197 4.89 -3.48 -11.95
N GLU A 198 5.17 -4.39 -12.89
CA GLU A 198 6.25 -5.38 -12.74
C GLU A 198 7.62 -4.73 -12.57
N GLY A 199 8.47 -5.39 -11.78
CA GLY A 199 9.82 -4.92 -11.47
C GLY A 199 10.72 -4.83 -12.71
N ARG A 200 11.67 -3.89 -12.68
CA ARG A 200 12.68 -3.73 -13.75
C ARG A 200 13.75 -4.81 -13.77
N ASN A 201 14.14 -5.31 -12.59
CA ASN A 201 15.23 -6.27 -12.47
C ASN A 201 14.77 -7.65 -12.94
N ALA A 202 15.42 -8.18 -13.97
CA ALA A 202 15.06 -9.48 -14.55
C ALA A 202 15.34 -10.65 -13.60
N TYR A 203 16.28 -10.50 -12.66
CA TYR A 203 16.71 -11.57 -11.76
C TYR A 203 16.78 -11.08 -10.31
N VAL A 204 15.94 -11.64 -9.45
CA VAL A 204 15.97 -11.44 -7.99
C VAL A 204 16.03 -12.81 -7.33
N ILE A 205 17.26 -13.30 -7.11
CA ILE A 205 17.54 -14.69 -6.71
C ILE A 205 16.91 -15.10 -5.37
N SER A 206 16.68 -14.12 -4.49
CA SER A 206 16.12 -14.39 -3.18
C SER A 206 14.59 -14.53 -3.19
N LEU A 207 13.88 -14.26 -4.29
CA LEU A 207 12.41 -14.37 -4.28
C LEU A 207 11.96 -15.81 -3.99
N LYS A 208 11.04 -15.94 -3.03
CA LYS A 208 10.36 -17.19 -2.70
C LYS A 208 9.17 -17.40 -3.65
N THR A 209 8.91 -18.63 -4.07
CA THR A 209 7.63 -18.97 -4.72
C THR A 209 6.45 -18.59 -3.81
N PRO A 210 5.37 -17.99 -4.34
CA PRO A 210 5.06 -17.74 -5.76
C PRO A 210 5.52 -16.39 -6.32
N TYR A 211 6.32 -15.61 -5.57
CA TYR A 211 6.82 -14.33 -6.06
C TYR A 211 7.83 -14.51 -7.19
N ALA A 212 7.68 -13.71 -8.24
CA ALA A 212 8.51 -13.75 -9.43
C ALA A 212 8.76 -12.33 -9.95
N THR A 213 9.79 -12.15 -10.77
CA THR A 213 10.10 -10.83 -11.37
C THR A 213 9.14 -10.47 -12.51
N ARG A 214 8.49 -11.48 -13.11
CA ARG A 214 7.58 -11.40 -14.25
C ARG A 214 6.48 -12.44 -14.11
N GLN A 215 5.29 -12.13 -14.61
CA GLN A 215 4.17 -13.06 -14.65
C GLN A 215 4.30 -13.99 -15.87
N GLU A 216 5.18 -14.98 -15.78
CA GLU A 216 5.42 -15.92 -16.88
C GLU A 216 4.51 -17.15 -16.80
N LYS A 217 4.13 -17.56 -15.58
CA LYS A 217 3.29 -18.74 -15.32
C LYS A 217 2.02 -18.35 -14.56
N PRO A 218 0.93 -19.13 -14.73
CA PRO A 218 -0.24 -19.00 -13.88
C PRO A 218 0.13 -19.15 -12.40
N GLY A 219 -0.26 -18.16 -11.60
CA GLY A 219 0.01 -18.13 -10.16
C GLY A 219 1.29 -17.37 -9.76
N ASP A 220 2.13 -16.95 -10.70
CA ASP A 220 3.26 -16.06 -10.41
C ASP A 220 2.72 -14.71 -9.90
N ILE A 221 3.35 -14.20 -8.83
CA ILE A 221 3.07 -12.87 -8.28
C ILE A 221 4.23 -11.94 -8.65
N SER A 222 4.04 -11.10 -9.67
CA SER A 222 5.03 -10.10 -10.12
C SER A 222 4.69 -8.66 -9.73
N VAL A 223 3.48 -8.44 -9.22
CA VAL A 223 3.00 -7.17 -8.65
C VAL A 223 2.41 -7.49 -7.27
N ILE A 224 2.81 -6.71 -6.29
CA ILE A 224 2.31 -6.76 -4.91
C ILE A 224 1.46 -5.52 -4.63
N SER A 225 0.77 -5.52 -3.49
CA SER A 225 -0.08 -4.42 -3.03
C SER A 225 0.53 -3.71 -1.82
N CYS A 226 0.09 -2.49 -1.51
CA CYS A 226 0.55 -1.77 -0.33
C CYS A 226 0.28 -2.59 0.94
N ARG A 227 -0.88 -3.27 0.99
CA ARG A 227 -1.29 -4.14 2.09
C ARG A 227 -0.48 -5.42 2.27
N ASP A 228 0.36 -5.79 1.28
CA ASP A 228 1.30 -6.88 1.47
C ASP A 228 2.38 -6.51 2.50
N CYS A 229 2.60 -5.21 2.71
CA CYS A 229 3.52 -4.67 3.71
C CYS A 229 2.80 -3.91 4.83
N HIS A 230 1.73 -3.16 4.52
CA HIS A 230 1.03 -2.28 5.45
C HIS A 230 -0.38 -2.79 5.80
N GLY A 231 -0.58 -3.29 7.00
CA GLY A 231 -1.83 -3.92 7.38
C GLY A 231 -1.83 -4.46 8.79
N ASN A 232 -2.81 -5.31 9.07
CA ASN A 232 -2.91 -6.03 10.33
C ASN A 232 -1.77 -7.04 10.50
N ASP A 233 -1.06 -6.96 11.63
CA ASP A 233 -0.04 -7.92 12.03
C ASP A 233 -0.60 -9.27 12.53
N ASP A 234 -1.89 -9.32 12.86
CA ASP A 234 -2.59 -10.57 13.17
C ASP A 234 -3.21 -11.17 11.90
N SER A 235 -2.63 -12.27 11.43
CA SER A 235 -3.13 -13.05 10.29
C SER A 235 -4.56 -13.58 10.47
N ALA A 236 -5.06 -13.70 11.70
CA ALA A 236 -6.43 -14.12 12.01
C ALA A 236 -7.41 -12.93 12.16
N GLY A 237 -6.89 -11.70 12.25
CA GLY A 237 -7.65 -10.47 12.40
C GLY A 237 -8.31 -9.97 11.11
N PRO A 238 -9.00 -8.82 11.13
CA PRO A 238 -9.54 -8.23 9.92
C PRO A 238 -8.42 -7.81 8.98
N LYS A 239 -8.64 -8.01 7.67
CA LYS A 239 -7.72 -7.57 6.63
C LYS A 239 -7.85 -6.06 6.40
N GLY A 240 -6.79 -5.46 5.85
CA GLY A 240 -6.73 -4.05 5.50
C GLY A 240 -5.89 -3.21 6.48
N PRO A 241 -5.60 -1.95 6.13
CA PRO A 241 -4.68 -1.09 6.85
C PRO A 241 -5.35 -0.40 8.05
N HIS A 242 -5.97 -1.13 8.97
CA HIS A 242 -6.63 -0.52 10.12
C HIS A 242 -5.65 -0.23 11.27
N GLY A 243 -4.84 -1.23 11.64
CA GLY A 243 -3.92 -1.12 12.76
C GLY A 243 -2.87 -2.23 12.77
N SER A 244 -1.73 -1.96 13.40
CA SER A 244 -0.62 -2.89 13.62
C SER A 244 0.11 -2.58 14.92
N ASN A 245 0.68 -3.61 15.54
CA ASN A 245 1.65 -3.44 16.62
C ASN A 245 3.05 -3.00 16.13
N TYR A 246 3.33 -3.13 14.83
CA TYR A 246 4.62 -2.76 14.24
C TYR A 246 4.60 -1.35 13.63
N ARG A 247 5.69 -0.61 13.88
CA ARG A 247 5.87 0.79 13.42
C ARG A 247 5.63 0.90 11.92
N GLY A 248 4.89 1.93 11.52
CA GLY A 248 4.56 2.16 10.10
C GLY A 248 3.42 1.30 9.59
N LEU A 249 2.57 0.78 10.49
CA LEU A 249 1.42 -0.05 10.16
C LEU A 249 1.83 -1.37 9.47
N LEU A 250 2.99 -1.95 9.83
CA LEU A 250 3.55 -3.07 9.08
C LEU A 250 2.90 -4.41 9.47
N VAL A 251 2.68 -5.29 8.49
CA VAL A 251 2.10 -6.63 8.73
C VAL A 251 3.04 -7.58 9.47
N ASN A 252 4.33 -7.25 9.53
CA ASN A 252 5.36 -8.03 10.20
C ASN A 252 6.45 -7.08 10.72
N ASN A 253 7.26 -7.57 11.65
CA ASN A 253 8.36 -6.79 12.19
C ASN A 253 9.41 -6.46 11.12
N TYR A 254 9.92 -5.22 11.18
CA TYR A 254 11.02 -4.71 10.36
C TYR A 254 11.91 -3.81 11.20
N GLU A 255 13.05 -4.35 11.59
CA GLU A 255 14.06 -3.62 12.36
C GLU A 255 14.74 -2.57 11.48
N MET A 256 14.58 -1.30 11.86
CA MET A 256 15.14 -0.14 11.14
C MET A 256 16.26 0.54 11.92
N GLU A 257 16.52 0.12 13.15
CA GLU A 257 17.65 0.60 13.93
C GLU A 257 18.92 -0.16 13.54
N ASP A 258 20.03 0.57 13.50
CA ASP A 258 21.34 0.02 13.21
C ASP A 258 21.95 -0.69 14.44
N GLU A 259 22.99 -1.50 14.22
CA GLU A 259 23.68 -2.27 15.25
C GLU A 259 22.73 -3.17 16.07
N ARG A 260 21.71 -3.74 15.40
CA ARG A 260 20.78 -4.72 15.95
C ARG A 260 21.07 -6.13 15.43
N PRO A 261 20.90 -7.18 16.24
CA PRO A 261 21.10 -8.55 15.78
C PRO A 261 20.10 -8.96 14.68
N GLU A 262 20.61 -9.54 13.60
CA GLU A 262 19.78 -10.19 12.59
C GLU A 262 19.06 -11.42 13.17
N SER A 263 17.77 -11.56 12.83
CA SER A 263 16.98 -12.76 13.07
C SER A 263 15.83 -12.86 12.08
N GLU A 264 15.20 -14.04 11.99
CA GLU A 264 13.98 -14.22 11.19
C GLU A 264 12.85 -13.28 11.62
N PHE A 265 12.76 -12.96 12.92
CA PHE A 265 11.82 -11.96 13.43
C PHE A 265 12.22 -10.53 13.08
N ALA A 266 13.50 -10.17 13.17
CA ALA A 266 13.98 -8.80 12.93
C ALA A 266 13.60 -8.29 11.54
N TYR A 267 13.70 -9.15 10.51
CA TYR A 267 13.39 -8.81 9.12
C TYR A 267 12.25 -9.66 8.56
N ALA A 268 11.30 -10.06 9.41
CA ALA A 268 10.16 -10.91 9.05
C ALA A 268 9.37 -10.35 7.85
N LEU A 269 9.22 -9.03 7.78
CA LEU A 269 8.59 -8.34 6.65
C LEU A 269 9.28 -8.66 5.31
N CYS A 270 10.59 -8.46 5.23
CA CYS A 270 11.38 -8.73 4.03
C CYS A 270 11.39 -10.24 3.71
N TYR A 271 11.48 -11.08 4.75
CA TYR A 271 11.52 -12.53 4.60
C TYR A 271 10.19 -13.15 4.20
N LYS A 272 9.08 -12.40 4.18
CA LYS A 272 7.81 -12.83 3.57
C LYS A 272 8.00 -13.18 2.09
N CYS A 273 8.71 -12.32 1.35
CA CYS A 273 8.93 -12.47 -0.09
C CYS A 273 10.35 -12.96 -0.42
N HIS A 274 11.33 -12.67 0.44
CA HIS A 274 12.73 -13.01 0.20
C HIS A 274 13.23 -14.17 1.09
N SER A 275 14.07 -15.02 0.51
CA SER A 275 14.74 -16.14 1.16
C SER A 275 15.88 -15.64 2.02
N ARG A 276 15.71 -15.75 3.34
CA ARG A 276 16.77 -15.50 4.33
C ARG A 276 18.03 -16.31 4.03
N THR A 277 17.88 -17.56 3.63
CA THR A 277 19.02 -18.43 3.27
C THR A 277 19.79 -17.88 2.07
N SER A 278 19.10 -17.40 1.04
CA SER A 278 19.75 -16.81 -0.14
C SER A 278 20.48 -15.51 0.21
N ILE A 279 19.82 -14.63 0.99
CA ILE A 279 20.37 -13.35 1.45
C ILE A 279 21.64 -13.56 2.28
N LEU A 280 21.57 -14.41 3.31
CA LEU A 280 22.70 -14.69 4.21
C LEU A 280 23.71 -15.67 3.61
N GLY A 281 23.37 -16.31 2.49
CA GLY A 281 24.26 -17.12 1.66
C GLY A 281 25.16 -16.29 0.75
N ASN A 282 25.00 -14.96 0.73
CA ASN A 282 25.71 -14.03 -0.16
C ASN A 282 25.45 -14.30 -1.66
N GLU A 283 24.30 -14.88 -2.01
CA GLU A 283 24.03 -15.31 -3.39
C GLU A 283 23.85 -14.14 -4.36
N SER A 284 23.30 -13.02 -3.87
CA SER A 284 23.07 -11.80 -4.65
C SER A 284 24.19 -10.77 -4.52
N PHE A 285 24.96 -10.80 -3.43
CA PHE A 285 25.95 -9.80 -3.08
C PHE A 285 27.02 -10.41 -2.15
N PRO A 286 28.31 -10.38 -2.51
CA PRO A 286 29.37 -10.86 -1.63
C PRO A 286 29.44 -10.12 -0.30
N TYR A 287 29.69 -10.86 0.78
CA TYR A 287 29.73 -10.34 2.15
C TYR A 287 28.41 -9.71 2.66
N HIS A 288 27.27 -9.97 2.01
CA HIS A 288 25.96 -9.51 2.50
C HIS A 288 25.68 -9.94 3.95
N ALA A 289 25.97 -11.19 4.28
CA ALA A 289 25.84 -11.71 5.63
C ALA A 289 26.76 -11.01 6.63
N LEU A 290 27.96 -10.58 6.22
CA LEU A 290 28.85 -9.82 7.09
C LEU A 290 28.27 -8.45 7.40
N HIS A 291 27.70 -7.76 6.39
CA HIS A 291 27.06 -6.47 6.62
C HIS A 291 25.83 -6.62 7.52
N ILE A 292 24.96 -7.61 7.28
CA ILE A 292 23.70 -7.74 8.05
C ILE A 292 23.93 -8.32 9.46
N LYS A 293 24.75 -9.36 9.59
CA LYS A 293 24.97 -10.06 10.88
C LYS A 293 26.10 -9.45 11.68
N GLY A 294 26.96 -8.67 11.05
CA GLY A 294 28.18 -8.15 11.64
C GLY A 294 29.28 -9.20 11.72
N ASN A 295 30.36 -8.84 12.41
CA ASN A 295 31.51 -9.70 12.63
C ASN A 295 31.42 -10.34 14.02
N VAL A 296 30.92 -11.57 14.04
CA VAL A 296 30.78 -12.38 15.26
C VAL A 296 32.11 -12.57 15.99
N ALA A 297 33.23 -12.67 15.26
CA ALA A 297 34.54 -12.87 15.88
C ALA A 297 35.04 -11.64 16.65
N THR A 298 34.55 -10.44 16.32
CA THR A 298 34.91 -9.19 17.01
C THR A 298 33.76 -8.63 17.84
N GLY A 299 32.62 -9.32 17.91
CA GLY A 299 31.42 -8.86 18.60
C GLY A 299 30.75 -7.63 17.97
N LYS A 300 31.17 -7.21 16.77
CA LYS A 300 30.55 -6.09 16.06
C LYS A 300 29.25 -6.57 15.44
N LEU A 301 28.14 -5.91 15.77
CA LEU A 301 26.84 -6.14 15.15
C LEU A 301 26.83 -5.61 13.72
N GLY A 302 25.89 -6.10 12.93
CA GLY A 302 25.72 -5.68 11.55
C GLY A 302 24.77 -4.50 11.43
N THR A 303 24.55 -4.10 10.19
CA THR A 303 23.64 -3.04 9.79
C THR A 303 22.26 -3.57 9.41
N THR A 304 21.25 -2.72 9.57
CA THR A 304 19.89 -3.01 9.07
C THR A 304 19.81 -2.92 7.55
N CYS A 305 18.87 -3.67 6.97
CA CYS A 305 18.47 -3.50 5.57
C CYS A 305 18.15 -2.04 5.24
N PHE A 306 17.54 -1.32 6.19
CA PHE A 306 17.13 0.09 6.04
C PHE A 306 18.31 1.05 5.86
N SER A 307 19.52 0.70 6.32
CA SER A 307 20.69 1.57 6.17
C SER A 307 21.18 1.65 4.72
N CYS A 308 20.90 0.62 3.92
CA CYS A 308 21.36 0.51 2.53
C CYS A 308 20.22 0.53 1.52
N HIS A 309 19.04 0.02 1.90
CA HIS A 309 17.91 -0.16 1.00
C HIS A 309 16.70 0.68 1.42
N ASP A 310 16.05 1.27 0.43
CA ASP A 310 14.69 1.80 0.59
C ASP A 310 13.68 0.69 0.26
N ALA A 311 12.69 0.49 1.14
CA ALA A 311 11.70 -0.57 0.96
C ALA A 311 10.68 -0.26 -0.13
N HIS A 312 10.68 0.92 -0.74
CA HIS A 312 9.79 1.31 -1.81
C HIS A 312 10.53 1.43 -3.14
N GLY A 313 11.59 2.23 -3.20
CA GLY A 313 12.33 2.42 -4.44
C GLY A 313 13.49 3.41 -4.39
N SER A 314 14.25 3.41 -5.48
CA SER A 314 15.39 4.29 -5.70
C SER A 314 15.38 4.81 -7.12
N ASN A 315 15.32 6.14 -7.25
CA ASN A 315 15.45 6.79 -8.55
C ASN A 315 16.88 6.69 -9.11
N ARG A 316 17.90 6.52 -8.26
CA ARG A 316 19.32 6.64 -8.62
C ARG A 316 20.01 5.29 -8.81
N TYR A 317 19.76 4.33 -7.93
CA TYR A 317 20.53 3.08 -7.91
C TYR A 317 19.66 1.85 -8.18
N GLN A 318 20.30 0.80 -8.68
CA GLN A 318 19.68 -0.51 -8.81
C GLN A 318 19.52 -1.16 -7.43
N PHE A 319 18.75 -2.25 -7.38
CA PHE A 319 18.60 -3.12 -6.20
C PHE A 319 18.07 -2.41 -4.94
N LEU A 320 17.21 -1.40 -5.12
CA LEU A 320 16.60 -0.60 -4.05
C LEU A 320 17.63 0.15 -3.21
N ILE A 321 18.86 0.32 -3.68
CA ILE A 321 19.89 0.98 -2.89
C ILE A 321 19.55 2.46 -2.72
N SER A 322 19.44 2.88 -1.47
CA SER A 322 19.22 4.25 -1.03
C SER A 322 19.85 4.36 0.35
N PHE A 323 21.04 4.95 0.42
CA PHE A 323 21.81 4.99 1.65
C PHE A 323 21.18 5.92 2.69
N ASN A 324 20.89 5.38 3.87
CA ASN A 324 20.49 6.18 5.02
C ASN A 324 21.70 6.99 5.50
N LYS A 325 21.59 8.32 5.44
CA LYS A 325 22.68 9.25 5.73
C LYS A 325 22.97 9.42 7.22
N ASP A 326 22.13 8.88 8.09
CA ASP A 326 22.41 8.82 9.52
C ASP A 326 23.55 7.84 9.81
N PHE A 327 23.73 6.81 8.97
CA PHE A 327 24.71 5.72 9.17
C PHE A 327 25.78 5.67 8.07
N VAL A 328 25.42 6.05 6.83
CA VAL A 328 26.29 5.97 5.66
C VAL A 328 26.72 7.38 5.24
N GLN A 329 28.03 7.63 5.26
CA GLN A 329 28.63 8.94 5.01
C GLN A 329 29.44 8.95 3.72
N PRO A 330 29.73 10.14 3.16
CA PRO A 330 30.74 10.26 2.12
C PRO A 330 32.09 9.71 2.57
N ASN A 331 32.80 9.09 1.64
CA ASN A 331 34.16 8.60 1.83
C ASN A 331 35.17 9.77 1.89
N ALA A 332 36.46 9.46 2.08
CA ALA A 332 37.51 10.48 2.18
C ALA A 332 37.66 11.36 0.93
N ASP A 333 37.27 10.85 -0.25
CA ASP A 333 37.22 11.59 -1.53
C ASP A 333 35.86 12.29 -1.75
N ASN A 334 35.04 12.39 -0.70
CA ASN A 334 33.71 13.00 -0.69
C ASN A 334 32.73 12.32 -1.67
N LYS A 335 32.83 11.00 -1.82
CA LYS A 335 31.92 10.18 -2.64
C LYS A 335 30.95 9.40 -1.75
N LEU A 336 29.68 9.39 -2.14
CA LEU A 336 28.63 8.54 -1.59
C LEU A 336 27.90 7.91 -2.78
N GLU A 337 28.38 6.75 -3.22
CA GLU A 337 27.94 6.13 -4.47
C GLU A 337 28.00 4.60 -4.47
N PHE A 338 27.02 4.01 -5.15
CA PHE A 338 27.04 2.61 -5.58
C PHE A 338 27.16 2.55 -7.11
N ASN A 339 28.18 1.85 -7.58
CA ASN A 339 28.43 1.62 -8.99
C ASN A 339 28.11 0.16 -9.34
N ALA A 340 26.98 -0.05 -10.00
CA ALA A 340 26.54 -1.38 -10.39
C ALA A 340 27.39 -1.97 -11.54
N GLN A 341 27.69 -3.25 -11.40
CA GLN A 341 28.33 -4.19 -12.31
C GLN A 341 27.82 -4.36 -13.74
N GLY A 342 26.73 -3.72 -14.18
CA GLY A 342 25.89 -4.20 -15.29
C GLY A 342 24.53 -4.74 -14.82
N VAL A 343 23.57 -4.84 -15.74
CA VAL A 343 22.13 -5.03 -15.41
C VAL A 343 21.75 -6.40 -14.81
N ALA A 344 22.57 -7.42 -15.02
CA ALA A 344 22.41 -8.76 -14.44
C ALA A 344 23.61 -9.17 -13.58
N SER A 345 24.55 -8.24 -13.36
CA SER A 345 25.79 -8.53 -12.67
C SER A 345 25.54 -8.53 -11.18
N ARG A 346 25.86 -9.66 -10.54
CA ARG A 346 25.87 -9.86 -9.09
C ARG A 346 27.04 -9.13 -8.40
N HIS A 347 27.46 -8.03 -9.01
CA HIS A 347 28.68 -7.32 -8.68
C HIS A 347 28.44 -5.83 -8.71
N GLY A 348 29.17 -5.12 -7.87
CA GLY A 348 29.14 -3.66 -7.82
C GLY A 348 30.29 -3.16 -6.97
N SER A 349 30.39 -1.84 -6.86
CA SER A 349 31.37 -1.25 -5.96
C SER A 349 30.77 -0.09 -5.20
N CYS A 350 31.16 0.05 -3.94
CA CYS A 350 30.74 1.15 -3.10
C CYS A 350 31.89 2.14 -2.96
N LEU A 351 31.55 3.43 -3.06
CA LEU A 351 32.40 4.57 -2.73
C LEU A 351 31.70 5.34 -1.62
N LEU A 352 31.97 4.99 -0.37
CA LEU A 352 31.29 5.50 0.82
C LEU A 352 32.10 5.19 2.09
N ASN A 353 31.72 5.79 3.21
CA ASN A 353 32.14 5.37 4.55
C ASN A 353 30.92 4.80 5.29
N CYS A 354 31.07 3.63 5.91
CA CYS A 354 30.00 2.99 6.68
C CYS A 354 30.59 2.38 7.96
N HIS A 355 30.10 2.78 9.13
CA HIS A 355 30.63 2.39 10.44
C HIS A 355 32.15 2.53 10.58
N GLY A 356 32.72 3.62 10.03
CA GLY A 356 34.16 3.87 10.05
C GLY A 356 34.98 2.96 9.12
N VAL A 357 34.32 2.09 8.35
CA VAL A 357 34.95 1.32 7.29
C VAL A 357 34.91 2.14 6.01
N GLU A 358 36.08 2.38 5.44
CA GLU A 358 36.23 3.09 4.17
C GLU A 358 36.01 2.15 2.98
N HIS A 359 35.20 2.57 2.01
CA HIS A 359 34.98 1.91 0.72
C HIS A 359 35.42 2.89 -0.38
N ASN A 360 36.55 2.63 -1.04
CA ASN A 360 37.09 3.57 -2.04
C ASN A 360 37.98 2.96 -3.15
N PRO A 361 37.38 2.45 -4.24
CA PRO A 361 36.15 1.67 -4.22
C PRO A 361 36.41 0.29 -3.61
N LYS A 362 35.45 -0.25 -2.88
CA LYS A 362 35.44 -1.69 -2.56
C LYS A 362 34.48 -2.41 -3.50
N SER A 363 34.97 -3.46 -4.15
CA SER A 363 34.18 -4.28 -5.07
C SER A 363 33.56 -5.46 -4.34
N TYR A 364 32.37 -5.82 -4.80
CA TYR A 364 31.52 -6.91 -4.34
C TYR A 364 31.08 -7.69 -5.56
#